data_AF-A0A1G7JZ28-F1
#
_entry.id   AF-A0A1G7JZ28-F1
#
_cell.length_a   1.000
_cell.length_b   1.000
_cell.length_c   1.000
_cell.angle_alpha   90.00
_cell.angle_beta   90.00
_cell.angle_gamma   90.00
#
_symmetry.space_group_name_H-M   'P 1'
#
loop_
_entity.id
_entity.type
_entity.pdbx_description
1 polymer ?
#
loop_
_entity_poly.entity_id
_entity_poly.type
_entity_poly.pdbx_seq_one_letter_code
_entity_poly.pdbx_strand_id
1 'polypeptide(L)'
;MRVSDVVDCEPVPRVVIAATAVAMCRGGLVECVELARHLKLALCAFADRAPPSDLREAAEAACDLVDAVRDGDVPVFDHRRDRLRRALARYWAARARDPTMGGSG
;
A
#
# COMPACT_ATOMS: atom_id res chain seq x y z
N MET A 1 -31.15 8.34 -12.96
CA MET A 1 -30.35 7.10 -12.93
C MET A 1 -28.94 7.51 -12.55
N ARG A 2 -28.41 6.87 -11.51
CA ARG A 2 -27.24 7.28 -10.71
C ARG A 2 -25.93 7.25 -11.51
N VAL A 3 -25.06 8.22 -11.25
CA VAL A 3 -23.63 7.93 -11.04
C VAL A 3 -23.29 8.53 -9.68
N SER A 4 -23.47 7.71 -8.67
CA SER A 4 -23.16 8.01 -7.28
C SER A 4 -21.70 8.43 -7.13
N ASP A 5 -21.47 9.40 -6.25
CA ASP A 5 -20.22 9.72 -5.56
C ASP A 5 -19.06 8.78 -5.86
N VAL A 6 -18.24 9.13 -6.86
CA VAL A 6 -16.82 8.76 -6.78
C VAL A 6 -16.29 9.67 -5.67
N VAL A 7 -16.38 9.18 -4.44
CA VAL A 7 -15.68 9.78 -3.32
C VAL A 7 -14.22 9.88 -3.77
N ASP A 8 -13.76 11.11 -3.95
CA ASP A 8 -12.35 11.47 -4.05
C ASP A 8 -11.68 11.09 -2.71
N CYS A 9 -11.64 9.80 -2.38
CA CYS A 9 -10.82 9.34 -1.29
C CYS A 9 -9.39 9.64 -1.71
N GLU A 10 -8.70 10.41 -0.87
CA GLU A 10 -7.29 10.68 -1.03
C GLU A 10 -6.52 9.38 -1.33
N PRO A 11 -5.53 9.43 -2.23
CA PRO A 11 -4.80 8.23 -2.65
C PRO A 11 -4.00 7.61 -1.49
N VAL A 12 -3.63 8.42 -0.48
CA VAL A 12 -2.88 8.01 0.71
C VAL A 12 -3.65 6.96 1.52
N PRO A 13 -4.88 7.21 2.02
CA PRO A 13 -5.68 6.17 2.68
C PRO A 13 -5.79 4.87 1.91
N ARG A 14 -6.04 4.92 0.59
CA ARG A 14 -6.20 3.72 -0.25
C ARG A 14 -4.91 2.90 -0.30
N VAL A 15 -3.77 3.55 -0.50
CA VAL A 15 -2.46 2.86 -0.50
C VAL A 15 -2.17 2.26 0.87
N VAL A 16 -2.36 3.02 1.95
CA VAL A 16 -2.12 2.55 3.32
C VAL A 16 -2.97 1.32 3.65
N ILE A 17 -4.27 1.35 3.32
CA ILE A 17 -5.20 0.24 3.57
C ILE A 17 -4.81 -0.99 2.76
N ALA A 18 -4.62 -0.85 1.44
CA ALA A 18 -4.31 -1.98 0.57
C ALA A 18 -2.93 -2.58 0.91
N ALA A 19 -1.93 -1.75 1.16
CA ALA A 19 -0.60 -2.20 1.57
C ALA A 19 -0.65 -2.93 2.91
N THR A 20 -1.41 -2.41 3.88
CA THR A 20 -1.61 -3.05 5.18
C THR A 20 -2.31 -4.40 5.04
N ALA A 21 -3.34 -4.49 4.19
CA ALA A 21 -4.04 -5.75 3.92
C ALA A 21 -3.10 -6.81 3.32
N VAL A 22 -2.29 -6.46 2.31
CA VAL A 22 -1.27 -7.36 1.74
C VAL A 22 -0.26 -7.79 2.81
N ALA A 23 0.25 -6.84 3.60
CA ALA A 23 1.23 -7.11 4.64
C ALA A 23 0.68 -8.07 5.72
N MET A 24 -0.59 -7.94 6.09
CA MET A 24 -1.24 -8.76 7.13
C MET A 24 -1.80 -10.08 6.61
N CYS A 25 -1.96 -10.24 5.29
CA CYS A 25 -2.47 -11.46 4.68
C CYS A 25 -1.61 -12.68 5.06
N ARG A 26 -2.27 -13.71 5.63
CA ARG A 26 -1.69 -15.02 5.93
C ARG A 26 -1.94 -15.95 4.75
N GLY A 27 -1.17 -15.76 3.68
CA GLY A 27 -1.20 -16.56 2.46
C GLY A 27 0.10 -16.42 1.66
N GLY A 28 0.23 -17.15 0.56
CA GLY A 28 1.31 -16.98 -0.41
C GLY A 28 0.95 -15.96 -1.50
N LEU A 29 1.70 -16.01 -2.59
CA LEU A 29 1.51 -15.15 -3.76
C LEU A 29 0.08 -15.28 -4.32
N VAL A 30 -0.41 -16.50 -4.48
CA VAL A 30 -1.71 -16.82 -5.10
C VAL A 30 -2.86 -16.14 -4.36
N GLU A 31 -2.83 -16.16 -3.03
CA GLU A 31 -3.85 -15.55 -2.18
C GLU A 31 -3.77 -14.02 -2.16
N CYS A 32 -2.60 -13.45 -2.50
CA CYS A 32 -2.36 -12.02 -2.47
C CYS A 32 -2.60 -11.33 -3.83
N VAL A 33 -2.87 -12.06 -4.92
CA VAL A 33 -3.04 -11.49 -6.27
C VAL A 33 -4.08 -10.36 -6.30
N GLU A 34 -5.26 -10.60 -5.72
CA GLU A 34 -6.32 -9.58 -5.71
C GLU A 34 -5.94 -8.39 -4.83
N LEU A 35 -5.32 -8.60 -3.67
CA LEU A 35 -4.87 -7.51 -2.82
C LEU A 35 -3.78 -6.67 -3.50
N ALA A 36 -2.84 -7.31 -4.20
CA ALA A 36 -1.81 -6.64 -4.99
C ALA A 36 -2.40 -5.86 -6.17
N ARG A 37 -3.49 -6.36 -6.79
CA ARG A 37 -4.25 -5.61 -7.81
C ARG A 37 -4.86 -4.33 -7.25
N HIS A 38 -5.50 -4.39 -6.09
CA HIS A 38 -6.05 -3.20 -5.42
C HIS A 38 -4.94 -2.22 -5.00
N LEU A 39 -3.81 -2.74 -4.51
CA LEU A 39 -2.65 -1.94 -4.17
C LEU A 39 -2.07 -1.23 -5.39
N LYS A 40 -1.94 -1.91 -6.54
CA LYS A 40 -1.53 -1.29 -7.81
C LYS A 40 -2.45 -0.14 -8.21
N LEU A 41 -3.77 -0.36 -8.16
CA LEU A 41 -4.74 0.68 -8.49
C LEU A 41 -4.61 1.91 -7.56
N ALA A 42 -4.39 1.68 -6.27
CA ALA A 42 -4.17 2.75 -5.31
C ALA A 42 -2.86 3.52 -5.59
N LEU A 43 -1.78 2.82 -5.94
CA LEU A 43 -0.50 3.42 -6.33
C LEU A 43 -0.62 4.25 -7.62
N CYS A 44 -1.39 3.78 -8.60
CA CYS A 44 -1.64 4.54 -9.84
C CYS A 44 -2.36 5.88 -9.60
N ALA A 45 -3.04 6.06 -8.47
CA ALA A 45 -3.62 7.36 -8.12
C ALA A 45 -2.57 8.43 -7.75
N PHE A 46 -1.29 8.05 -7.69
CA PHE A 46 -0.12 8.93 -7.59
C PHE A 46 0.58 9.18 -8.95
N ALA A 47 -0.02 8.82 -10.09
CA ALA A 47 0.65 8.83 -11.40
C ALA A 47 1.46 10.10 -11.71
N ASP A 48 0.95 11.28 -11.36
CA ASP A 48 1.61 12.56 -11.66
C ASP A 48 2.26 13.24 -10.45
N ARG A 49 2.25 12.59 -9.26
CA ARG A 49 2.80 13.16 -8.03
C ARG A 49 3.47 12.10 -7.17
N ALA A 50 4.66 12.42 -6.66
CA ALA A 50 5.29 11.57 -5.68
C ALA A 50 4.37 11.36 -4.46
N PRO A 51 4.33 10.15 -3.87
CA PRO A 51 3.67 9.95 -2.60
C PRO A 51 4.30 10.86 -1.53
N PRO A 52 3.55 11.25 -0.49
CA PRO A 52 4.08 11.95 0.67
C PRO A 52 5.35 11.29 1.22
N SER A 53 6.28 12.08 1.74
CA SER A 53 7.61 11.60 2.14
C SER A 53 7.57 10.53 3.23
N ASP A 54 6.59 10.59 4.12
CA ASP A 54 6.30 9.61 5.17
C ASP A 54 5.78 8.28 4.61
N LEU A 55 5.09 8.31 3.47
CA LEU A 55 4.57 7.13 2.77
C LEU A 55 5.54 6.57 1.72
N ARG A 56 6.51 7.37 1.26
CA ARG A 56 7.38 7.05 0.11
C ARG A 56 8.00 5.66 0.18
N GLU A 57 8.57 5.29 1.32
CA GLU A 57 9.21 3.98 1.48
C GLU A 57 8.20 2.81 1.35
N ALA A 58 7.00 2.96 1.92
CA ALA A 58 5.95 1.96 1.81
C ALA A 58 5.40 1.87 0.37
N ALA A 59 5.29 2.99 -0.32
CA ALA A 59 4.89 3.04 -1.72
C ALA A 59 5.91 2.36 -2.64
N GLU A 60 7.21 2.61 -2.46
CA GLU A 60 8.28 1.92 -3.21
C GLU A 60 8.28 0.41 -2.95
N ALA A 61 8.17 -0.01 -1.68
CA ALA A 61 8.08 -1.44 -1.34
C ALA A 61 6.82 -2.10 -1.91
N ALA A 62 5.72 -1.35 -2.01
CA ALA A 62 4.48 -1.81 -2.61
C ALA A 62 4.60 -1.98 -4.13
N CYS A 63 5.28 -1.06 -4.83
CA CYS A 63 5.58 -1.19 -6.26
C CYS A 63 6.39 -2.47 -6.54
N ASP A 64 7.46 -2.70 -5.79
CA ASP A 64 8.27 -3.92 -5.92
C ASP A 64 7.45 -5.20 -5.72
N LEU A 65 6.54 -5.19 -4.74
CA LEU A 65 5.67 -6.33 -4.47
C LEU A 65 4.71 -6.57 -5.63
N VAL A 66 4.15 -5.52 -6.22
CA VAL A 66 3.27 -5.62 -7.40
C VAL A 66 4.02 -6.22 -8.58
N ASP A 67 5.28 -5.82 -8.80
CA ASP A 67 6.13 -6.42 -9.84
C ASP A 67 6.42 -7.90 -9.54
N ALA A 68 6.73 -8.26 -8.29
CA ALA A 68 6.95 -9.65 -7.90
C ALA A 68 5.70 -10.54 -8.11
N VAL A 69 4.51 -10.01 -7.84
CA VAL A 69 3.25 -10.72 -8.13
C VAL A 69 3.06 -10.92 -9.63
N ARG A 70 3.38 -9.91 -10.44
CA ARG A 70 3.29 -10.00 -11.91
C ARG A 70 4.23 -11.07 -12.46
N ASP A 71 5.44 -11.15 -11.91
CA ASP A 71 6.48 -12.05 -12.38
C ASP A 71 6.30 -13.49 -11.85
N GLY A 72 5.40 -13.70 -10.88
CA GLY A 72 5.03 -15.03 -10.37
C GLY A 72 6.09 -15.70 -9.50
N ASP A 73 7.12 -14.97 -9.09
CA ASP A 73 8.25 -15.48 -8.30
C ASP A 73 7.90 -15.46 -6.80
N VAL A 74 7.63 -16.64 -6.23
CA VAL A 74 7.22 -16.79 -4.83
C VAL A 74 8.31 -16.35 -3.83
N PRO A 75 9.57 -16.79 -3.94
CA PRO A 75 10.66 -16.27 -3.09
C PRO A 75 10.80 -14.74 -3.13
N VAL A 76 10.75 -14.15 -4.33
CA VAL A 76 10.84 -12.69 -4.48
C VAL A 76 9.62 -12.03 -3.86
N PHE A 77 8.41 -12.56 -4.09
CA PHE A 77 7.18 -12.06 -3.48
C PHE A 77 7.27 -12.04 -1.96
N ASP A 78 7.71 -13.13 -1.32
CA ASP A 78 7.83 -13.20 0.14
C ASP A 78 8.84 -12.17 0.67
N HIS A 79 9.98 -12.03 0.00
CA HIS A 79 10.97 -11.01 0.35
C HIS A 79 10.41 -9.58 0.23
N ARG A 80 9.70 -9.28 -0.86
CA ARG A 80 9.07 -7.95 -1.06
C ARG A 80 7.94 -7.71 -0.07
N ARG A 81 7.17 -8.73 0.29
CA ARG A 81 6.13 -8.65 1.33
C ARG A 81 6.72 -8.34 2.70
N ASP A 82 7.85 -8.93 3.04
CA ASP A 82 8.56 -8.61 4.28
C ASP A 82 9.21 -7.22 4.26
N ARG A 83 9.67 -6.75 3.09
CA ARG A 83 10.07 -5.35 2.91
C ARG A 83 8.88 -4.41 3.16
N LEU A 84 7.72 -4.70 2.55
CA LEU A 84 6.50 -3.91 2.72
C LEU A 84 6.02 -3.87 4.17
N ARG A 85 6.01 -5.02 4.86
CA ARG A 85 5.71 -5.12 6.30
C ARG A 85 6.57 -4.19 7.15
N ARG A 86 7.89 -4.17 6.90
CA ARG A 86 8.83 -3.32 7.64
C ARG A 86 8.63 -1.84 7.34
N ALA A 87 8.36 -1.48 6.09
CA ALA A 87 8.07 -0.09 5.71
C ALA A 87 6.77 0.41 6.36
N LEU A 88 5.72 -0.41 6.37
CA LEU A 88 4.46 -0.08 7.05
C LEU A 88 4.62 -0.01 8.57
N ALA A 89 5.42 -0.89 9.17
CA ALA A 89 5.71 -0.81 10.59
C ALA A 89 6.40 0.52 10.95
N ARG A 90 7.35 0.99 10.10
CA ARG A 90 7.97 2.32 10.26
C ARG A 90 6.98 3.46 10.10
N TYR A 91 6.15 3.42 9.06
CA TYR A 91 5.08 4.41 8.83
C TYR A 91 4.15 4.53 10.05
N TRP A 92 3.61 3.40 10.53
CA TRP A 92 2.70 3.39 11.67
C TRP A 92 3.40 3.77 12.98
N ALA A 93 4.66 3.38 13.19
CA ALA A 93 5.42 3.79 14.37
C ALA A 93 5.69 5.30 14.38
N ALA A 94 5.97 5.91 13.22
CA ALA A 94 6.09 7.36 13.11
C ALA A 94 4.76 8.06 13.42
N ARG A 95 3.66 7.57 12.83
CA ARG A 95 2.33 8.13 13.02
C ARG A 95 1.82 8.00 14.47
N ALA A 96 2.16 6.92 15.16
CA ALA A 96 1.83 6.73 16.58
C ALA A 96 2.61 7.69 17.51
N ARG A 97 3.79 8.16 17.08
CA ARG A 97 4.60 9.13 17.85
C ARG A 97 4.20 10.58 17.60
N ASP A 98 3.44 10.85 16.54
CA ASP A 98 2.97 12.19 16.18
C ASP A 98 1.47 12.32 16.50
N PRO A 99 1.10 12.82 17.70
CA PRO A 99 -0.31 13.01 18.07
C PRO A 99 -1.00 14.10 17.23
N THR A 100 -0.27 14.93 16.48
CA THR A 100 -0.86 15.99 15.66
C THR A 100 -1.30 15.50 14.28
N MET A 101 -0.75 14.38 13.80
CA MET A 101 -1.21 13.71 12.57
C MET A 101 -2.46 12.86 12.74
N GLY A 102 -2.96 12.69 13.98
CA GLY A 102 -4.17 11.92 14.31
C GLY A 102 -5.47 12.70 14.15
N GLY A 103 -5.41 14.02 13.96
CA GLY A 103 -6.58 14.84 13.73
C GLY A 103 -6.28 16.33 13.83
N SER A 104 -6.53 17.05 12.73
CA SER A 104 -6.86 18.47 12.70
C SER A 104 -7.37 18.79 11.29
N GLY A 105 -8.69 19.00 11.15
CA GLY A 105 -9.37 19.40 9.91
C GLY A 105 -10.61 18.58 9.63
#